data_AF-A0A973PDD5-F1
#
_entry.id   AF-A0A973PDD5-F1
#
_cell.length_a   1.000
_cell.length_b   1.000
_cell.length_c   1.000
_cell.angle_alpha   90.00
_cell.angle_beta   90.00
_cell.angle_gamma   90.00
#
_symmetry.space_group_name_H-M   'P 1'
#
loop_
_entity.id
_entity.type
_entity.pdbx_description
1 polymer ?
#
loop_
_entity_poly.entity_id
_entity_poly.type
_entity_poly.pdbx_seq_one_letter_code
_entity_poly.pdbx_strand_id
1 'polypeptide(L)'
;VAELTRKYDVYFILPEGASYAGDREVLASWRRLLGQNVLELDDLGAVSETIALTVGLGEDAIGLDEGLGDLAELGSTAGASVSKALAKLDRGTLVTAEPLDGLLP
;
A
#
# COMPACT_ATOMS: atom_id res chain seq x y z
N VAL A 1 10.50 9.13 9.01
CA VAL A 1 9.23 9.05 8.26
C VAL A 1 8.37 10.30 8.44
N ALA A 2 8.37 10.98 9.60
CA ALA A 2 7.55 12.16 9.87
C ALA A 2 7.56 13.24 8.78
N GLU A 3 8.72 13.65 8.27
CA GLU A 3 8.78 14.65 7.18
C GLU A 3 8.17 14.15 5.86
N LEU A 4 8.29 12.85 5.55
CA LEU A 4 7.70 12.28 4.34
C LEU A 4 6.18 12.20 4.48
N THR A 5 5.70 11.70 5.62
CA THR A 5 4.27 11.53 5.90
C THR A 5 3.52 12.86 6.07
N ARG A 6 4.23 14.00 6.19
CA ARG A 6 3.61 15.33 6.10
C ARG A 6 3.11 15.69 4.70
N LYS A 7 3.70 15.11 3.65
CA LYS A 7 3.47 15.51 2.27
C LYS A 7 3.06 14.36 1.35
N TYR A 8 3.35 13.12 1.74
CA TYR A 8 3.17 11.94 0.91
C TYR A 8 2.54 10.81 1.72
N ASP A 9 1.68 10.02 1.07
CA ASP A 9 1.32 8.70 1.56
C ASP A 9 2.46 7.73 1.28
N VAL A 10 3.12 7.28 2.35
CA VAL A 10 4.35 6.48 2.25
C VAL A 10 4.03 5.01 2.47
N TYR A 11 4.39 4.19 1.49
CA TYR A 11 4.28 2.74 1.53
C TYR A 11 5.65 2.09 1.36
N PHE A 12 5.85 0.95 2.01
CA PHE A 12 7.00 0.08 1.80
C PHE A 12 6.50 -1.28 1.29
N ILE A 13 6.94 -1.67 0.10
CA ILE A 13 6.56 -2.93 -0.54
C ILE A 13 7.75 -3.88 -0.51
N LEU A 14 7.57 -5.06 0.09
CA LEU A 14 8.56 -6.13 0.13
C LEU A 14 8.10 -7.33 -0.69
N PRO A 15 8.63 -7.54 -1.92
CA PRO A 15 8.30 -8.71 -2.72
C PRO A 15 9.05 -9.97 -2.25
N GLU A 16 8.47 -11.16 -2.49
CA GLU A 16 9.02 -12.49 -2.12
C GLU A 16 10.39 -12.80 -2.77
N GLY A 17 10.81 -12.02 -3.78
CA GLY A 17 12.14 -12.11 -4.41
C GLY A 17 13.19 -11.10 -3.95
N ALA A 18 12.88 -10.22 -2.98
CA ALA A 18 13.84 -9.25 -2.45
C ALA A 18 14.86 -9.90 -1.50
N SER A 19 16.03 -9.27 -1.33
CA SER A 19 17.12 -9.79 -0.48
C SER A 19 16.73 -10.07 0.98
N TYR A 20 15.65 -9.47 1.47
CA TYR A 20 15.14 -9.64 2.84
C TYR A 20 13.71 -10.17 2.87
N ALA A 21 13.25 -10.83 1.80
CA ALA A 21 11.93 -11.43 1.74
C ALA A 21 11.70 -12.39 2.93
N GLY A 22 10.58 -12.20 3.63
CA GLY A 22 10.22 -13.00 4.81
C GLY A 22 11.05 -12.72 6.07
N ASP A 23 12.03 -11.80 6.03
CA ASP A 23 12.81 -11.42 7.21
C ASP A 23 11.93 -10.66 8.21
N ARG A 24 11.69 -11.31 9.35
CA ARG A 24 10.80 -10.79 10.40
C ARG A 24 11.36 -9.54 11.08
N GLU A 25 12.67 -9.41 11.21
CA GLU A 25 13.30 -8.26 11.86
C GLU A 25 13.22 -7.04 10.96
N VAL A 26 13.47 -7.22 9.66
CA VAL A 26 13.32 -6.15 8.66
C VAL A 26 11.86 -5.69 8.60
N LEU A 27 10.90 -6.62 8.51
CA LEU A 27 9.48 -6.29 8.48
C LEU A 27 9.02 -5.61 9.77
N ALA A 28 9.48 -6.07 10.95
CA ALA A 28 9.15 -5.45 12.22
C ALA A 28 9.69 -4.01 12.30
N SER A 29 10.90 -3.78 11.80
CA SER A 29 11.52 -2.45 11.76
C SER A 29 10.71 -1.48 10.90
N TRP A 30 10.29 -1.89 9.70
CA TRP A 30 9.43 -1.07 8.85
C TRP A 30 8.04 -0.86 9.43
N ARG A 31 7.43 -1.91 10.01
CA ARG A 31 6.09 -1.80 10.63
C ARG A 31 6.07 -0.86 11.81
N ARG A 32 7.17 -0.75 12.57
CA ARG A 32 7.30 0.24 13.63
C ARG A 32 7.24 1.68 13.11
N LEU A 33 7.67 1.92 11.86
CA LEU A 33 7.71 3.24 11.25
C LEU A 33 6.45 3.57 10.44
N LEU A 34 5.92 2.60 9.69
CA LEU A 34 4.87 2.80 8.68
C LEU A 34 3.58 2.02 8.96
N GLY A 35 3.55 1.20 10.02
CA GLY A 35 2.35 0.47 10.44
C GLY A 35 1.78 -0.43 9.33
N GLN A 36 0.52 -0.16 8.97
CA GLN A 36 -0.21 -0.89 7.94
C GLN A 36 0.28 -0.63 6.51
N ASN A 37 1.05 0.43 6.28
CA ASN A 37 1.58 0.78 4.95
C ASN A 37 2.80 -0.08 4.54
N VAL A 38 3.12 -1.11 5.33
CA VAL A 38 4.12 -2.13 5.00
C VAL A 38 3.40 -3.31 4.33
N LEU A 39 3.58 -3.40 3.02
CA LEU A 39 2.94 -4.39 2.16
C LEU A 39 3.93 -5.51 1.84
N GLU A 40 3.52 -6.76 2.12
CA GLU A 40 4.24 -7.94 1.65
C GLU A 40 3.58 -8.41 0.36
N LEU A 41 4.38 -8.65 -0.67
CA LEU A 41 3.92 -9.04 -2.00
C LEU A 41 4.50 -10.40 -2.37
N ASP A 42 3.65 -11.39 -2.63
CA ASP A 42 4.08 -12.75 -2.97
C ASP A 42 4.36 -12.96 -4.46
N ASP A 43 3.99 -12.00 -5.31
CA ASP A 43 4.29 -12.02 -6.73
C ASP A 43 4.96 -10.71 -7.17
N LEU A 44 6.22 -10.79 -7.60
CA LEU A 44 6.94 -9.63 -8.14
C LEU A 44 6.24 -9.04 -9.38
N GLY A 45 5.54 -9.87 -10.16
CA GLY A 45 4.76 -9.45 -11.33
C GLY A 45 3.60 -8.53 -10.98
N ALA A 46 3.08 -8.60 -9.75
CA ALA A 46 1.93 -7.84 -9.27
C ALA A 46 2.27 -6.46 -8.70
N VAL A 47 3.54 -6.01 -8.77
CA VAL A 47 3.98 -4.76 -8.13
C VAL A 47 3.29 -3.53 -8.72
N SER A 48 3.13 -3.50 -10.05
CA SER A 48 2.53 -2.36 -10.76
C SER A 48 1.06 -2.22 -10.39
N GLU A 49 0.32 -3.33 -10.41
CA GLU A 49 -1.08 -3.42 -10.01
C GLU A 49 -1.27 -3.05 -8.54
N THR A 50 -0.39 -3.53 -7.66
CA THR A 50 -0.42 -3.18 -6.23
C THR A 50 -0.27 -1.67 -6.03
N ILE A 51 0.66 -1.03 -6.75
CA ILE A 51 0.86 0.44 -6.68
C ILE A 51 -0.38 1.16 -7.23
N ALA A 52 -0.90 0.75 -8.38
CA ALA A 52 -2.07 1.38 -9.00
C ALA A 52 -3.28 1.35 -8.06
N LEU A 53 -3.61 0.19 -7.48
CA LEU A 53 -4.70 0.04 -6.52
C LEU A 53 -4.42 0.80 -5.22
N THR A 54 -3.19 0.84 -4.73
CA THR A 54 -2.84 1.62 -3.53
C THR A 54 -3.11 3.12 -3.75
N VAL A 55 -2.77 3.65 -4.93
CA VAL A 55 -3.05 5.06 -5.26
C VAL A 55 -4.56 5.30 -5.40
N GLY A 56 -5.28 4.46 -6.15
CA GLY A 56 -6.72 4.60 -6.32
C GLY A 56 -7.51 4.53 -5.00
N LEU A 57 -7.11 3.62 -4.10
CA LEU A 57 -7.65 3.55 -2.73
C LEU A 57 -7.28 4.79 -1.90
N GLY A 58 -6.04 5.25 -2.03
CA GLY A 58 -5.52 6.45 -1.39
C GLY A 58 -6.30 7.72 -1.71
N GLU A 59 -6.71 7.83 -2.98
CA GLU A 59 -7.44 8.98 -3.51
C GLU A 59 -8.97 8.86 -3.34
N ASP A 60 -9.47 7.79 -2.68
CA ASP A 60 -10.90 7.46 -2.60
C ASP A 60 -11.59 7.42 -3.97
N ALA A 61 -10.81 7.07 -5.01
CA ALA A 61 -11.26 7.06 -6.40
C ALA A 61 -11.91 5.73 -6.78
N ILE A 62 -11.54 4.65 -6.09
CA ILE A 62 -12.00 3.28 -6.35
C ILE A 62 -11.94 2.42 -5.09
N GLY A 63 -12.87 1.49 -4.92
CA GLY A 63 -12.82 0.47 -3.87
C GLY A 63 -11.91 -0.72 -4.23
N LEU A 64 -11.51 -1.52 -3.24
CA LEU A 64 -10.61 -2.65 -3.49
C LEU A 64 -11.27 -3.71 -4.40
N ASP A 65 -12.52 -4.08 -4.11
CA ASP A 65 -13.26 -5.07 -4.91
C ASP A 65 -13.48 -4.60 -6.35
N GLU A 66 -13.81 -3.32 -6.53
CA GLU A 66 -14.00 -2.70 -7.85
C GLU A 66 -12.69 -2.72 -8.66
N GLY A 67 -11.58 -2.25 -8.08
CA GLY A 67 -10.31 -2.21 -8.80
C GLY A 67 -9.71 -3.61 -9.05
N LEU A 68 -10.00 -4.61 -8.22
CA LEU A 68 -9.68 -6.01 -8.54
C LEU A 68 -10.48 -6.52 -9.75
N GLY A 69 -11.74 -6.07 -9.88
CA GLY A 69 -12.56 -6.30 -11.08
C GLY A 69 -11.94 -5.70 -12.32
N ASP A 70 -11.56 -4.42 -12.28
CA ASP A 70 -10.93 -3.72 -13.40
C ASP A 70 -9.63 -4.41 -13.87
N LEU A 71 -8.79 -4.86 -12.92
CA LEU A 71 -7.59 -5.62 -13.24
C LEU A 71 -7.90 -6.91 -14.00
N ALA A 72 -8.95 -7.63 -13.60
CA ALA A 72 -9.38 -8.84 -14.28
C ALA A 72 -9.94 -8.55 -15.68
N GLU A 73 -10.69 -7.46 -15.85
CA GLU A 73 -11.20 -7.00 -17.15
C GLU A 73 -10.07 -6.64 -18.12
N LEU A 74 -8.97 -6.06 -17.61
CA LEU A 74 -7.76 -5.75 -18.36
C LEU A 74 -6.86 -6.98 -18.61
N GLY A 75 -7.24 -8.15 -18.11
CA GLY A 75 -6.52 -9.42 -18.29
C GLY A 75 -5.33 -9.62 -17.34
N SER A 76 -5.22 -8.84 -16.26
CA SER A 76 -4.21 -9.08 -15.23
C SER A 76 -4.57 -10.33 -14.41
N THR A 77 -3.54 -11.09 -14.05
CA THR A 77 -3.66 -12.30 -13.20
C THR A 77 -3.23 -12.03 -11.76
N ALA A 78 -2.86 -10.78 -11.45
CA ALA A 78 -2.30 -10.36 -10.16
C ALA A 78 -3.31 -10.28 -9.01
N GLY A 79 -4.62 -10.42 -9.28
CA GLY A 79 -5.69 -10.08 -8.33
C GLY A 79 -5.56 -10.76 -6.95
N ALA A 80 -5.15 -12.03 -6.90
CA ALA A 80 -4.96 -12.72 -5.62
C ALA A 80 -3.81 -12.13 -4.78
N SER A 81 -2.67 -11.87 -5.42
CA SER A 81 -1.50 -11.26 -4.78
C SER A 81 -1.79 -9.85 -4.30
N VAL A 82 -2.44 -9.05 -5.14
CA VAL A 82 -2.82 -7.67 -4.80
C VAL A 82 -3.84 -7.64 -3.67
N SER A 83 -4.90 -8.45 -3.74
CA SER A 83 -5.92 -8.55 -2.68
C SER A 83 -5.26 -8.90 -1.33
N LYS A 84 -4.36 -9.90 -1.33
CA LYS A 84 -3.63 -10.31 -0.12
C LYS A 84 -2.74 -9.19 0.43
N ALA A 85 -2.02 -8.48 -0.44
CA ALA A 85 -1.14 -7.37 -0.04
C ALA A 85 -1.95 -6.21 0.57
N LEU A 86 -3.10 -5.88 -0.02
CA LEU A 86 -3.92 -4.71 0.35
C LEU A 86 -5.01 -5.00 1.39
N ALA A 87 -5.25 -6.25 1.75
CA ALA A 87 -6.29 -6.68 2.70
C ALA A 87 -6.24 -6.00 4.10
N LYS A 88 -5.13 -5.36 4.46
CA LYS A 88 -5.02 -4.60 5.72
C LYS A 88 -5.40 -3.13 5.56
N LEU A 89 -5.24 -2.55 4.37
CA LEU A 89 -5.59 -1.16 4.08
C LEU A 89 -7.11 -1.00 3.92
N ASP A 90 -7.79 -1.98 3.31
CA ASP A 90 -9.25 -1.99 3.14
C ASP A 90 -10.05 -1.92 4.47
N ARG A 91 -9.44 -2.37 5.57
CA ARG A 91 -10.08 -2.40 6.90
C ARG A 91 -9.79 -1.19 7.78
N GLY A 92 -9.05 -0.19 7.29
CA GLY A 92 -8.65 0.96 8.08
C GLY A 92 -8.81 2.25 7.29
N THR A 93 -9.37 3.28 7.91
CA THR A 93 -9.15 4.66 7.48
C THR A 93 -7.64 4.85 7.35
N LEU A 94 -7.18 5.20 6.15
CA LEU A 94 -5.78 5.56 5.92
C LEU A 94 -5.36 6.56 7.00
N VAL A 95 -4.18 6.37 7.58
CA VAL A 95 -3.65 7.33 8.55
C VAL A 95 -3.29 8.59 7.79
N THR A 96 -4.28 9.47 7.62
CA THR A 96 -4.06 10.83 7.14
C THR A 96 -3.48 11.64 8.29
N ALA A 97 -2.41 12.38 8.02
CA ALA A 97 -1.94 13.39 8.96
C ALA A 97 -3.04 14.46 9.09
N GLU A 98 -3.38 14.87 10.32
CA GLU A 98 -4.37 15.93 10.56
C GLU A 98 -4.01 17.21 9.78
N PRO A 99 -5.00 17.95 9.24
CA PRO A 99 -4.74 19.22 8.58
C PRO A 99 -4.15 20.22 9.58
N LEU A 100 -3.04 20.86 9.21
CA LEU A 100 -2.51 21.99 9.99
C LEU A 100 -3.40 23.21 9.75
N ASP A 101 -4.42 23.39 10.59
CA ASP A 101 -5.04 24.69 10.80
C ASP A 101 -3.97 25.67 11.30
N GLY A 102 -3.51 26.57 10.43
CA GLY A 102 -2.83 27.78 10.88
C GLY A 102 -1.55 28.23 10.18
N LEU A 103 -1.36 28.01 8.87
CA LEU A 103 -0.32 28.75 8.15
C LEU A 103 -0.78 29.28 6.79
N LEU A 104 -1.40 30.45 6.82
CA LEU A 104 -1.28 31.45 5.75
C LEU A 104 -0.46 32.63 6.32
N PRO A 105 0.46 33.24 5.56
CA PRO A 105 0.91 34.60 5.81
C PRO A 105 -0.17 35.63 5.47
#